data_AF-J9GZL1-F1
#
_entry.id   AF-J9GZL1-F1
#
_cell.length_a   1.000
_cell.length_b   1.000
_cell.length_c   1.000
_cell.angle_alpha   90.00
_cell.angle_beta   90.00
_cell.angle_gamma   90.00
#
_symmetry.space_group_name_H-M   'P 1'
#
loop_
_entity.id
_entity.type
_entity.pdbx_description
1 polymer ?
#
loop_
_entity_poly.entity_id
_entity_poly.type
_entity_poly.pdbx_seq_one_letter_code
_entity_poly.pdbx_strand_id
1 'polypeptide(L)'
;MAEEIYVNAPGKAVAPVPGSAGLDTQLPGQATTVDGVGGGVGEGLDHLSQVAIDEGIVRFKGNITPLMTLMMKSKKVTVDSPEVAHYMIDEVRTKVAVSEQVEENVSKQQFPLPMTAADAALCLPCKTLLCRGVNGYLPDGKTETPGLPLLLYIIGRNDDTGYPIVRALNGKRQNPTVDYCQVPKIPAGTVVDILSTAMHETQREVSP
;
A
#
# COMPACT_ATOMS: atom_id res chain seq x y z
N MET A 1 2.74 70.49 37.82
CA MET A 1 1.94 71.53 37.14
C MET A 1 2.92 72.57 36.63
N ALA A 2 3.22 72.53 35.34
CA ALA A 2 4.00 73.53 34.61
C ALA A 2 3.53 73.48 33.15
N GLU A 3 3.22 74.66 32.62
CA GLU A 3 2.43 74.95 31.42
C GLU A 3 3.07 74.49 30.10
N GLU A 4 2.24 74.02 29.16
CA GLU A 4 2.57 74.00 27.73
C GLU A 4 2.41 75.41 27.15
N ILE A 5 3.49 75.97 26.62
CA ILE A 5 3.47 77.23 25.87
C ILE A 5 3.27 76.89 24.39
N TYR A 6 2.09 77.20 23.85
CA TYR A 6 1.85 77.18 22.41
C TYR A 6 2.37 78.47 21.78
N VAL A 7 3.46 78.36 21.00
CA VAL A 7 3.88 79.44 20.08
C VAL A 7 3.06 79.28 18.80
N ASN A 8 2.05 80.14 18.63
CA ASN A 8 1.29 80.25 17.39
C ASN A 8 2.08 81.15 16.42
N ALA A 9 2.71 80.56 15.40
CA ALA A 9 3.34 81.31 14.31
C ALA A 9 2.36 81.45 13.13
N PRO A 10 2.13 82.68 12.61
CA PRO A 10 1.05 82.98 11.68
C PRO A 10 1.48 82.73 10.24
N GLY A 11 0.72 81.90 9.52
CA GLY A 11 0.87 81.74 8.09
C GLY A 11 -0.05 80.63 7.62
N LYS A 12 -1.14 80.98 6.95
CA LYS A 12 -2.09 80.02 6.38
C LYS A 12 -1.31 79.02 5.53
N ALA A 13 -1.37 77.72 5.85
CA ALA A 13 -0.80 76.68 5.01
C ALA A 13 -1.41 76.80 3.60
N VAL A 14 -0.57 76.95 2.58
CA VAL A 14 -1.02 77.02 1.18
C VAL A 14 -1.50 75.62 0.81
N ALA A 15 -2.78 75.49 0.46
CA ALA A 15 -3.33 74.20 0.08
C ALA A 15 -2.71 73.73 -1.25
N PRO A 16 -2.21 72.48 -1.34
CA PRO A 16 -1.73 71.92 -2.59
C PRO A 16 -2.88 71.83 -3.61
N VAL A 17 -2.55 72.03 -4.88
CA VAL A 17 -3.49 72.08 -6.01
C VAL A 17 -3.24 70.87 -6.93
N PRO A 18 -4.28 70.33 -7.59
CA PRO A 18 -4.12 69.20 -8.51
C PRO A 18 -3.15 69.50 -9.64
N GLY A 19 -2.16 68.63 -9.83
CA GLY A 19 -1.27 68.64 -10.99
C GLY A 19 -1.93 68.04 -12.24
N SER A 20 -1.17 67.94 -13.33
CA SER A 20 -1.64 67.35 -14.60
C SER A 20 -2.10 65.88 -14.49
N ALA A 21 -1.70 65.19 -13.43
CA ALA A 21 -2.13 63.82 -13.10
C ALA A 21 -3.39 63.76 -12.22
N GLY A 22 -4.01 64.91 -11.90
CA GLY A 22 -5.22 64.98 -11.06
C GLY A 22 -5.00 64.73 -9.57
N LEU A 23 -3.74 64.65 -9.13
CA LEU A 23 -3.35 64.48 -7.73
C LEU A 23 -2.80 65.79 -7.17
N ASP A 24 -3.11 66.11 -5.91
CA ASP A 24 -2.75 67.35 -5.20
C ASP A 24 -1.25 67.43 -4.89
N THR A 25 -0.43 67.61 -5.94
CA THR A 25 1.03 67.51 -5.89
C THR A 25 1.75 68.84 -6.22
N GLN A 26 1.02 69.93 -6.47
CA GLN A 26 1.63 71.21 -6.82
C GLN A 26 1.36 72.31 -5.78
N LEU A 27 2.42 73.04 -5.41
CA LEU A 27 2.32 74.33 -4.74
C LEU A 27 2.57 75.46 -5.76
N PRO A 28 1.68 76.46 -5.87
CA PRO A 28 1.88 77.57 -6.81
C PRO A 28 3.15 78.38 -6.50
N GLY A 29 4.06 78.50 -7.48
CA GLY A 29 5.20 79.42 -7.43
C GLY A 29 6.49 78.89 -6.77
N GLN A 30 6.55 77.61 -6.38
CA GLN A 30 7.78 76.94 -5.93
C GLN A 30 7.96 75.57 -6.59
N ALA A 31 9.19 75.06 -6.62
CA ALA A 31 9.45 73.71 -7.08
C ALA A 31 8.90 72.67 -6.08
N THR A 32 8.18 71.65 -6.57
CA THR A 32 7.66 70.55 -5.76
C THR A 32 8.81 69.69 -5.24
N THR A 33 9.24 69.90 -3.99
CA THR A 33 10.20 69.05 -3.27
C THR A 33 9.53 68.36 -2.09
N VAL A 34 10.09 67.22 -1.66
CA VAL A 34 9.60 66.43 -0.52
C VAL A 34 9.48 67.29 0.75
N ASP A 35 10.45 68.17 0.97
CA ASP A 35 10.44 69.10 2.11
C ASP A 35 9.41 70.24 1.96
N GLY A 36 9.17 70.70 0.73
CA GLY A 36 8.28 71.82 0.45
C GLY A 36 6.78 71.48 0.53
N VAL A 37 6.40 70.23 0.22
CA VAL A 37 5.00 69.78 0.25
C VAL A 37 4.67 69.03 1.55
N GLY A 38 5.60 68.22 2.08
CA GLY A 38 5.35 67.29 3.18
C GLY A 38 5.92 67.70 4.53
N GLY A 39 6.54 68.87 4.66
CA GLY A 39 7.06 69.37 5.95
C GLY A 39 8.09 68.46 6.63
N GLY A 40 8.77 67.60 5.87
CA GLY A 40 9.79 66.68 6.36
C GLY A 40 9.29 65.41 7.04
N VAL A 41 8.10 65.40 7.68
CA VAL A 41 7.47 64.18 8.24
C VAL A 41 5.96 64.40 8.37
N GLY A 42 5.15 63.97 7.40
CA GLY A 42 3.68 64.07 7.50
C GLY A 42 2.91 63.65 6.24
N GLU A 43 1.64 63.29 6.43
CA GLU A 43 0.68 62.79 5.44
C GLU A 43 0.64 63.62 4.13
N GLY A 44 0.62 62.94 2.98
CA GLY A 44 0.73 63.54 1.63
C GLY A 44 1.93 63.06 0.82
N LEU A 45 2.80 62.23 1.40
CA LEU A 45 4.01 61.66 0.78
C LEU A 45 3.79 60.34 0.03
N ASP A 46 2.57 59.78 0.08
CA ASP A 46 2.21 58.46 -0.48
C ASP A 46 2.48 58.29 -1.99
N HIS A 47 2.74 59.39 -2.70
CA HIS A 47 3.02 59.40 -4.14
C HIS A 47 4.41 59.91 -4.50
N LEU A 48 5.19 60.37 -3.51
CA LEU A 48 6.53 60.96 -3.72
C LEU A 48 7.64 60.09 -3.11
N SER A 49 7.32 59.23 -2.13
CA SER A 49 8.27 58.29 -1.56
C SER A 49 7.60 56.96 -1.22
N GLN A 50 8.06 55.87 -1.84
CA GLN A 50 7.66 54.52 -1.46
C GLN A 50 8.90 53.74 -1.02
N VAL A 51 8.96 53.36 0.26
CA VAL A 51 9.91 52.33 0.69
C VAL A 51 9.26 51.01 0.34
N ALA A 52 9.58 50.44 -0.83
CA ALA A 52 9.12 49.12 -1.23
C ALA A 52 9.80 48.06 -0.34
N ILE A 53 9.31 47.94 0.89
CA ILE A 53 9.73 46.91 1.82
C ILE A 53 8.95 45.65 1.45
N ASP A 54 9.63 44.67 0.86
CA ASP A 54 9.04 43.35 0.59
C ASP A 54 8.69 42.67 1.92
N GLU A 55 7.40 42.58 2.23
CA GLU A 55 6.87 42.01 3.47
C GLU A 55 7.31 40.53 3.66
N GLY A 56 7.66 39.85 2.57
CA GLY A 56 8.23 38.50 2.60
C GLY A 56 9.64 38.43 3.18
N ILE A 57 10.42 39.51 3.06
CA ILE A 57 11.78 39.60 3.60
C ILE A 57 11.76 39.98 5.08
N VAL A 58 10.78 40.75 5.54
CA VAL A 58 10.72 41.24 6.93
C VAL A 58 10.14 40.20 7.90
N ARG A 59 9.37 39.21 7.41
CA ARG A 59 8.87 38.10 8.24
C ARG A 59 9.95 37.02 8.46
N PHE A 60 11.02 37.37 9.16
CA PHE A 60 11.94 36.39 9.73
C PHE A 60 11.24 35.63 10.86
N LYS A 61 10.56 34.52 10.54
CA LYS A 61 10.14 33.54 11.54
C LYS A 61 11.38 32.73 11.93
N GLY A 62 11.81 32.81 13.19
CA GLY A 62 13.08 32.26 13.69
C GLY A 62 13.32 30.76 13.50
N ASN A 63 12.33 29.99 13.04
CA ASN A 63 12.43 28.54 12.83
C ASN A 63 12.38 28.09 11.36
N ILE A 64 12.43 29.00 10.39
CA ILE A 64 12.50 28.62 8.96
C ILE A 64 13.62 29.41 8.31
N THR A 65 14.61 28.72 7.74
CA THR A 65 15.70 29.38 7.02
C THR A 65 15.10 30.17 5.84
N PRO A 66 15.55 31.42 5.61
CA PRO A 66 14.98 32.27 4.55
C PRO A 66 15.13 31.62 3.16
N LEU A 67 16.20 30.83 2.97
CA LEU A 67 16.45 30.03 1.79
C LEU A 67 15.35 28.98 1.52
N MET A 68 14.87 28.30 2.56
CA MET A 68 13.84 27.25 2.44
C MET A 68 12.46 27.84 2.10
N THR A 69 12.16 29.04 2.59
CA THR A 69 10.92 29.76 2.24
C THR A 69 10.95 30.21 0.78
N LEU A 70 12.09 30.71 0.30
CA LEU A 70 12.29 31.08 -1.10
C LEU A 70 12.18 29.86 -2.03
N MET A 71 12.79 28.72 -1.63
CA MET A 71 12.69 27.46 -2.36
C MET A 71 11.26 26.89 -2.39
N MET A 72 10.47 27.06 -1.32
CA MET A 72 9.05 26.65 -1.32
C MET A 72 8.14 27.55 -2.17
N LYS A 73 8.48 28.83 -2.35
CA LYS A 73 7.77 29.77 -3.25
C LYS A 73 8.23 29.69 -4.70
N SER A 74 9.43 29.18 -4.97
CA SER A 74 9.96 28.94 -6.30
C SER A 74 9.13 27.87 -7.03
N LYS A 75 8.95 28.04 -8.36
CA LYS A 75 8.14 27.18 -9.25
C LYS A 75 8.30 25.70 -8.88
N LYS A 76 7.24 25.12 -8.30
CA LYS A 76 7.14 23.68 -8.08
C LYS A 76 6.76 23.03 -9.40
N VAL A 77 7.59 22.10 -9.87
CA VAL A 77 7.17 21.14 -10.90
C VAL A 77 6.59 19.96 -10.13
N THR A 78 5.30 19.69 -10.32
CA THR A 78 4.69 18.46 -9.84
C THR A 78 5.30 17.32 -10.63
N VAL A 79 6.15 16.53 -9.97
CA VAL A 79 6.68 15.29 -10.55
C VAL A 79 5.76 14.17 -10.09
N ASP A 80 4.91 13.70 -10.99
CA ASP A 80 4.21 12.43 -10.78
C ASP A 80 5.23 11.31 -11.00
N SER A 81 5.71 10.72 -9.90
CA SER A 81 6.46 9.48 -9.98
C SER A 81 5.50 8.38 -10.41
N PRO A 82 5.86 7.49 -11.35
CA PRO A 82 5.01 6.35 -11.66
C PRO A 82 4.91 5.44 -10.44
N GLU A 83 3.75 5.43 -9.79
CA GLU A 83 3.41 4.45 -8.76
C GLU A 83 3.05 3.14 -9.44
N VAL A 84 3.72 2.05 -9.06
CA VAL A 84 3.42 0.71 -9.56
C VAL A 84 2.11 0.24 -8.92
N ALA A 85 1.00 0.38 -9.65
CA ALA A 85 -0.35 0.06 -9.15
C ALA A 85 -0.60 -1.44 -8.95
N HIS A 86 0.17 -2.30 -9.64
CA HIS A 86 0.00 -3.75 -9.57
C HIS A 86 1.33 -4.42 -9.26
N TYR A 87 1.43 -4.95 -8.04
CA TYR A 87 2.42 -5.98 -7.76
C TYR A 87 1.95 -7.26 -8.44
N MET A 88 2.76 -7.81 -9.34
CA MET A 88 2.61 -9.19 -9.79
C MET A 88 3.04 -10.12 -8.65
N ILE A 89 2.20 -10.24 -7.61
CA ILE A 89 2.29 -11.32 -6.63
C ILE A 89 1.29 -12.37 -7.11
N ASP A 90 1.65 -13.07 -8.18
CA ASP A 90 0.94 -14.28 -8.58
C ASP A 90 1.29 -15.35 -7.55
N GLU A 91 0.46 -15.50 -6.53
CA GLU A 91 0.51 -16.67 -5.67
C GLU A 91 -0.06 -17.87 -6.44
N VAL A 92 0.70 -18.96 -6.48
CA VAL A 92 0.23 -20.21 -7.08
C VAL A 92 -1.01 -20.65 -6.30
N ARG A 93 -2.10 -20.94 -7.01
CA ARG A 93 -3.34 -21.42 -6.42
C ARG A 93 -3.07 -22.66 -5.55
N THR A 94 -3.33 -22.57 -4.26
CA THR A 94 -3.09 -23.65 -3.27
C THR A 94 -4.32 -24.49 -2.98
N LYS A 95 -5.49 -24.13 -3.53
CA LYS A 95 -6.78 -24.79 -3.26
C LYS A 95 -7.35 -25.42 -4.53
N VAL A 96 -7.52 -26.73 -4.49
CA VAL A 96 -8.05 -27.58 -5.57
C VAL A 96 -9.35 -28.24 -5.13
N ALA A 97 -10.23 -28.57 -6.06
CA ALA A 97 -11.45 -29.33 -5.79
C ALA A 97 -11.39 -30.71 -6.46
N VAL A 98 -11.89 -31.73 -5.76
CA VAL A 98 -12.07 -33.08 -6.32
C VAL A 98 -13.28 -33.08 -7.26
N SER A 99 -13.12 -33.58 -8.48
CA SER A 99 -14.19 -33.56 -9.49
C SER A 99 -15.21 -34.68 -9.29
N GLU A 100 -14.76 -35.87 -8.90
CA GLU A 100 -15.58 -37.09 -8.78
C GLU A 100 -15.38 -37.77 -7.43
N GLN A 101 -16.38 -38.51 -6.97
CA GLN A 101 -16.31 -39.23 -5.71
C GLN A 101 -15.31 -40.40 -5.82
N VAL A 102 -14.41 -40.50 -4.84
CA VAL A 102 -13.55 -41.66 -4.65
C VAL A 102 -14.23 -42.62 -3.69
N GLU A 103 -14.51 -43.84 -4.15
CA GLU A 103 -15.08 -44.90 -3.33
C GLU A 103 -14.02 -45.56 -2.43
N GLU A 104 -14.46 -46.00 -1.24
CA GLU A 104 -13.61 -46.75 -0.32
C GLU A 104 -13.15 -48.07 -0.96
N ASN A 105 -11.85 -48.36 -0.89
CA ASN A 105 -11.29 -49.62 -1.40
C ASN A 105 -10.30 -50.23 -0.41
N VAL A 106 -10.65 -51.40 0.10
CA VAL A 106 -9.93 -52.14 1.14
C VAL A 106 -8.69 -52.86 0.58
N SER A 107 -8.65 -53.12 -0.73
CA SER A 107 -7.61 -53.93 -1.39
C SER A 107 -6.51 -53.08 -2.04
N LYS A 108 -6.75 -51.78 -2.26
CA LYS A 108 -5.80 -50.86 -2.88
C LYS A 108 -5.22 -49.90 -1.83
N GLN A 109 -3.98 -49.47 -2.06
CA GLN A 109 -3.27 -48.51 -1.21
C GLN A 109 -2.97 -47.19 -1.91
N GLN A 110 -3.17 -47.16 -3.23
CA GLN A 110 -2.93 -46.00 -4.09
C GLN A 110 -4.10 -45.86 -5.04
N PHE A 111 -4.46 -44.61 -5.35
CA PHE A 111 -5.57 -44.31 -6.24
C PHE A 111 -5.31 -43.00 -6.98
N PRO A 112 -5.80 -42.86 -8.23
CA PRO A 112 -5.81 -41.56 -8.90
C PRO A 112 -6.85 -40.66 -8.23
N LEU A 113 -6.50 -39.41 -7.92
CA LEU A 113 -7.43 -38.42 -7.38
C LEU A 113 -8.06 -37.62 -8.54
N PRO A 114 -9.36 -37.78 -8.83
CA PRO A 114 -10.01 -37.09 -9.94
C PRO A 114 -10.10 -35.59 -9.68
N MET A 115 -9.63 -34.79 -10.63
CA MET A 115 -9.72 -33.32 -10.58
C MET A 115 -9.63 -32.74 -11.99
N THR A 116 -9.83 -31.43 -12.11
CA THR A 116 -9.67 -30.77 -13.41
C THR A 116 -8.21 -30.81 -13.87
N ALA A 117 -7.95 -30.82 -15.18
CA ALA A 117 -6.59 -30.88 -15.72
C ALA A 117 -5.69 -29.72 -15.26
N ALA A 118 -6.27 -28.52 -15.08
CA ALA A 118 -5.57 -27.36 -14.56
C ALA A 118 -5.14 -27.56 -13.10
N ASP A 119 -6.03 -28.12 -12.28
CA ASP A 119 -5.73 -28.40 -10.87
C ASP A 119 -4.73 -29.56 -10.72
N ALA A 120 -4.82 -30.58 -11.58
CA ALA A 120 -3.89 -31.70 -11.61
C ALA A 120 -2.45 -31.27 -11.92
N ALA A 121 -2.26 -30.19 -12.71
CA ALA A 121 -0.95 -29.65 -13.00
C ALA A 121 -0.26 -29.03 -11.77
N LEU A 122 -1.03 -28.57 -10.78
CA LEU A 122 -0.51 -27.97 -9.54
C LEU A 122 -0.06 -29.04 -8.53
N CYS A 123 -0.62 -30.25 -8.65
CA CYS A 123 -0.36 -31.39 -7.78
C CYS A 123 0.91 -32.14 -8.18
N LEU A 124 2.07 -31.55 -7.88
CA LEU A 124 3.37 -32.16 -8.16
C LEU A 124 3.66 -33.36 -7.23
N PRO A 125 4.44 -34.35 -7.69
CA PRO A 125 4.90 -35.46 -6.87
C PRO A 125 5.62 -34.98 -5.59
N CYS A 126 5.60 -35.81 -4.56
CA CYS A 126 6.20 -35.55 -3.25
C CYS A 126 5.59 -34.40 -2.43
N LYS A 127 4.50 -33.78 -2.90
CA LYS A 127 3.69 -32.85 -2.09
C LYS A 127 2.65 -33.60 -1.26
N THR A 128 2.23 -32.95 -0.18
CA THR A 128 1.12 -33.43 0.66
C THR A 128 -0.15 -32.64 0.38
N LEU A 129 -1.29 -33.29 0.56
CA LEU A 129 -2.61 -32.73 0.30
C LEU A 129 -3.48 -32.88 1.56
N LEU A 130 -4.20 -31.82 1.92
CA LEU A 130 -5.12 -31.82 3.05
C LEU A 130 -6.57 -31.80 2.55
N CYS A 131 -7.33 -32.88 2.75
CA CYS A 131 -8.73 -32.94 2.37
C CYS A 131 -9.61 -32.33 3.47
N ARG A 132 -10.21 -31.17 3.19
CA ARG A 132 -11.10 -30.49 4.15
C ARG A 132 -12.43 -31.22 4.27
N GLY A 133 -12.90 -31.42 5.51
CA GLY A 133 -14.20 -32.04 5.78
C GLY A 133 -14.22 -33.56 5.63
N VAL A 134 -13.09 -34.19 5.30
CA VAL A 134 -12.91 -35.65 5.39
C VAL A 134 -12.07 -35.93 6.63
N ASN A 135 -12.61 -36.70 7.57
CA ASN A 135 -11.89 -37.02 8.80
C ASN A 135 -10.75 -38.00 8.54
N GLY A 136 -9.61 -37.73 9.16
CA GLY A 136 -8.51 -38.67 9.31
C GLY A 136 -8.75 -39.65 10.45
N TYR A 137 -7.85 -40.62 10.56
CA TYR A 137 -7.88 -41.69 11.55
C TYR A 137 -6.72 -41.54 12.53
N LEU A 138 -6.91 -42.01 13.76
CA LEU A 138 -5.84 -42.15 14.75
C LEU A 138 -4.76 -43.14 14.30
N PRO A 139 -3.59 -43.19 14.96
CA PRO A 139 -2.53 -44.15 14.65
C PRO A 139 -3.00 -45.63 14.65
N ASP A 140 -4.07 -45.93 15.39
CA ASP A 140 -4.71 -47.25 15.41
C ASP A 140 -5.35 -47.63 14.07
N GLY A 141 -5.56 -46.65 13.18
CA GLY A 141 -6.09 -46.83 11.82
C GLY A 141 -7.55 -47.26 11.75
N LYS A 142 -8.28 -47.27 12.88
CA LYS A 142 -9.68 -47.72 12.97
C LYS A 142 -10.63 -46.64 13.46
N THR A 143 -10.18 -45.82 14.41
CA THR A 143 -10.96 -44.76 15.03
C THR A 143 -10.82 -43.48 14.22
N GLU A 144 -11.95 -42.99 13.71
CA GLU A 144 -12.03 -41.67 13.10
C GLU A 144 -11.79 -40.60 14.16
N THR A 145 -11.04 -39.56 13.79
CA THR A 145 -10.78 -38.40 14.65
C THR A 145 -11.52 -37.20 14.07
N PRO A 146 -12.69 -36.85 14.61
CA PRO A 146 -13.44 -35.68 14.16
C PRO A 146 -12.59 -34.42 14.29
N GLY A 147 -12.50 -33.64 13.22
CA GLY A 147 -11.78 -32.36 13.21
C GLY A 147 -10.31 -32.45 12.79
N LEU A 148 -9.72 -33.65 12.68
CA LEU A 148 -8.41 -33.83 12.06
C LEU A 148 -8.61 -34.24 10.60
N PRO A 149 -8.23 -33.41 9.62
CA PRO A 149 -8.47 -33.71 8.20
C PRO A 149 -7.60 -34.87 7.69
N LEU A 150 -8.11 -35.56 6.67
CA LEU A 150 -7.38 -36.58 5.94
C LEU A 150 -6.22 -35.96 5.16
N LEU A 151 -5.03 -36.54 5.33
CA LEU A 151 -3.77 -36.16 4.71
C LEU A 151 -3.39 -37.20 3.65
N LEU A 152 -3.14 -36.74 2.43
CA LEU A 152 -2.69 -37.55 1.32
C LEU A 152 -1.27 -37.16 0.91
N TYR A 153 -0.56 -38.12 0.33
CA TYR A 153 0.76 -37.95 -0.25
C TYR A 153 0.72 -38.28 -1.74
N ILE A 154 1.27 -37.40 -2.57
CA ILE A 154 1.33 -37.60 -4.03
C ILE A 154 2.58 -38.42 -4.36
N ILE A 155 2.38 -39.59 -4.95
CA ILE A 155 3.45 -40.51 -5.37
C ILE A 155 3.90 -40.19 -6.79
N GLY A 156 2.97 -39.82 -7.66
CA GLY A 156 3.25 -39.61 -9.07
C GLY A 156 2.02 -39.14 -9.82
N ARG A 157 2.04 -39.31 -11.14
CA ARG A 157 0.95 -38.95 -12.04
C ARG A 157 0.58 -40.18 -12.88
N ASN A 158 -0.71 -40.37 -13.11
CA ASN A 158 -1.19 -41.41 -14.00
C ASN A 158 -1.07 -40.92 -15.45
N ASP A 159 -0.36 -41.67 -16.29
CA ASP A 159 -0.11 -41.31 -17.69
C ASP A 159 -1.39 -41.34 -18.55
N ASP A 160 -2.37 -42.18 -18.21
CA ASP A 160 -3.59 -42.35 -18.99
C ASP A 160 -4.61 -41.21 -18.76
N THR A 161 -4.75 -40.79 -17.50
CA THR A 161 -5.78 -39.82 -17.07
C THR A 161 -5.20 -38.45 -16.75
N GLY A 162 -3.89 -38.35 -16.57
CA GLY A 162 -3.23 -37.13 -16.12
C GLY A 162 -3.54 -36.75 -14.67
N TYR A 163 -4.22 -37.60 -13.89
CA TYR A 163 -4.53 -37.35 -12.48
C TYR A 163 -3.34 -37.69 -11.57
N PRO A 164 -3.16 -36.97 -10.44
CA PRO A 164 -2.16 -37.32 -9.45
C PRO A 164 -2.52 -38.65 -8.77
N ILE A 165 -1.53 -39.53 -8.63
CA ILE A 165 -1.64 -40.78 -7.87
C ILE A 165 -1.30 -40.46 -6.42
N VAL A 166 -2.25 -40.73 -5.54
CA VAL A 166 -2.16 -40.39 -4.12
C VAL A 166 -2.27 -41.61 -3.22
N ARG A 167 -1.71 -41.49 -2.02
CA ARG A 167 -1.82 -42.45 -0.92
C ARG A 167 -2.23 -41.71 0.36
N ALA A 168 -3.13 -42.29 1.15
CA ALA A 168 -3.50 -41.74 2.45
C ALA A 168 -2.41 -42.02 3.51
N LEU A 169 -2.07 -41.00 4.31
CA LEU A 169 -1.09 -41.10 5.40
C LEU A 169 -1.75 -41.39 6.75
N ASN A 170 -2.86 -40.71 7.04
CA ASN A 170 -3.69 -40.89 8.23
C ASN A 170 -5.07 -41.47 7.89
N GLY A 171 -5.10 -42.39 6.92
CA GLY A 171 -6.33 -43.08 6.51
C GLY A 171 -6.61 -44.34 7.34
N LYS A 172 -7.74 -44.98 7.03
CA LYS A 172 -8.11 -46.28 7.61
C LYS A 172 -7.06 -47.34 7.28
N ARG A 173 -6.70 -48.17 8.26
CA ARG A 173 -5.76 -49.29 8.09
C ARG A 173 -6.50 -50.61 8.27
N GLN A 174 -6.11 -51.63 7.52
CA GLN A 174 -6.67 -52.98 7.70
C GLN A 174 -6.34 -53.52 9.09
N ASN A 175 -5.08 -53.33 9.50
CA ASN A 175 -4.53 -53.73 10.80
C ASN A 175 -3.55 -52.66 11.30
N PRO A 176 -3.42 -52.47 12.62
CA PRO A 176 -2.54 -51.45 13.20
C PRO A 176 -1.05 -51.68 12.92
N THR A 177 -0.66 -52.92 12.63
CA THR A 177 0.72 -53.31 12.27
C THR A 177 1.10 -53.05 10.82
N VAL A 178 0.15 -52.66 9.96
CA VAL A 178 0.42 -52.42 8.54
C VAL A 178 0.69 -50.93 8.33
N ASP A 179 1.82 -50.62 7.70
CA ASP A 179 2.28 -49.24 7.49
C ASP A 179 1.43 -48.45 6.48
N TYR A 180 0.67 -49.15 5.63
CA TYR A 180 -0.09 -48.54 4.55
C TYR A 180 -1.59 -48.44 4.85
N CYS A 181 -2.15 -47.26 4.56
CA CYS A 181 -3.58 -47.01 4.64
C CYS A 181 -4.32 -47.50 3.40
N GLN A 182 -5.59 -47.83 3.57
CA GLN A 182 -6.55 -48.16 2.52
C GLN A 182 -7.03 -46.91 1.79
N VAL A 183 -7.67 -47.08 0.63
CA VAL A 183 -8.29 -45.97 -0.09
C VAL A 183 -9.48 -45.45 0.72
N PRO A 184 -9.44 -44.20 1.21
CA PRO A 184 -10.55 -43.61 1.96
C PRO A 184 -11.65 -43.14 1.01
N LYS A 185 -12.87 -43.02 1.55
CA LYS A 185 -13.98 -42.38 0.83
C LYS A 185 -13.78 -40.87 0.78
N ILE A 186 -13.76 -40.28 -0.42
CA ILE A 186 -13.65 -38.82 -0.61
C ILE A 186 -14.84 -38.36 -1.45
N PRO A 187 -15.75 -37.54 -0.89
CA PRO A 187 -16.87 -36.99 -1.64
C PRO A 187 -16.43 -36.10 -2.81
N ALA A 188 -17.24 -36.06 -3.88
CA ALA A 188 -17.06 -35.08 -4.95
C ALA A 188 -17.20 -33.65 -4.41
N GLY A 189 -16.44 -32.71 -4.97
CA GLY A 189 -16.42 -31.31 -4.53
C GLY A 189 -15.65 -31.04 -3.24
N THR A 190 -14.98 -32.04 -2.67
CA THR A 190 -14.10 -31.85 -1.50
C THR A 190 -12.99 -30.87 -1.84
N VAL A 191 -12.81 -29.85 -1.00
CA VAL A 191 -11.72 -28.87 -1.14
C VAL A 191 -10.44 -29.46 -0.56
N VAL A 192 -9.37 -29.42 -1.36
CA VAL A 192 -8.06 -29.95 -1.03
C VAL A 192 -7.06 -28.81 -1.02
N ASP A 193 -6.35 -28.66 0.09
CA ASP A 193 -5.23 -27.72 0.18
C ASP A 193 -3.93 -28.43 -0.19
N ILE A 194 -3.18 -27.85 -1.11
CA ILE A 194 -1.82 -28.28 -1.45
C ILE A 194 -0.88 -27.73 -0.37
N LEU A 195 -0.21 -28.64 0.33
CA LEU A 195 0.78 -28.31 1.35
C LEU A 195 2.21 -28.41 0.78
N SER A 196 3.19 -28.37 1.67
CA SER A 196 4.61 -28.47 1.34
C SER A 196 5.00 -29.87 0.86
N THR A 197 6.21 -29.94 0.30
CA THR A 197 6.91 -31.18 -0.02
C THR A 197 7.22 -31.95 1.26
N ALA A 198 7.01 -33.27 1.24
CA ALA A 198 7.23 -34.14 2.40
C ALA A 198 8.69 -34.56 2.59
N MET A 199 9.60 -34.15 1.68
CA MET A 199 11.02 -34.52 1.63
C MET A 199 11.26 -35.99 1.99
N HIS A 200 10.94 -36.88 1.04
CA HIS A 200 11.13 -38.32 1.23
C HIS A 200 12.62 -38.64 1.46
N GLU A 201 12.94 -39.67 2.25
CA GLU A 201 14.33 -40.00 2.65
C GLU A 201 15.28 -40.22 1.46
N THR A 202 14.76 -40.72 0.34
CA THR A 202 15.52 -40.92 -0.91
C THR A 202 15.52 -39.71 -1.86
N GLN A 203 14.82 -38.63 -1.50
CA GLN A 203 14.69 -37.44 -2.33
C GLN A 203 15.93 -36.55 -2.18
N ARG A 204 16.86 -36.70 -3.12
CA ARG A 204 18.10 -35.91 -3.17
C ARG A 204 17.90 -34.47 -3.67
N GLU A 205 16.92 -34.27 -4.56
CA GLU A 205 16.63 -32.99 -5.18
C GLU A 205 15.13 -32.68 -5.09
N VAL A 206 14.81 -31.43 -4.80
CA VAL A 206 13.44 -30.91 -4.71
C VAL A 206 13.24 -30.00 -5.91
N SER A 207 12.28 -30.33 -6.76
CA SER A 207 11.87 -29.43 -7.83
C SER A 207 11.30 -28.14 -7.22
N PRO A 208 11.68 -26.96 -7.76
CA PRO A 208 11.26 -25.67 -7.22
C PRO A 208 9.73 -25.48 -7.22
#